data_AF-A0A9N8YNB8-F1
#
_entry.id   AF-A0A9N8YNB8-F1
#
_cell.length_a   1.000
_cell.length_b   1.000
_cell.length_c   1.000
_cell.angle_alpha   90.00
_cell.angle_beta   90.00
_cell.angle_gamma   90.00
#
_symmetry.space_group_name_H-M   'P 1'
#
loop_
_entity.id
_entity.type
_entity.pdbx_description
1 polymer ?
#
loop_
_entity_poly.entity_id
_entity_poly.type
_entity_poly.pdbx_seq_one_letter_code
_entity_poly.pdbx_strand_id
1 'polypeptide(L)'
;MLKGSTSASYFPDEFLAGVCTALSTPSDLEALKQMFTPRLYDRFVTELEKISSEKSSITIEISKIYNSKIHDIWVNVGSQRATQKRFSDDKEIQRNYLIIHWMTIRIGIQRGDEKESYAERKAKVSKAFSDGIGFKVDVNFDADIIYSLKSSENQQLIYDQVRRPLIVRFESPYFEPSNKIFKKITSNEAGNEEEDSVMNWNWQVGDIDYLLEKEDLESEEKLET
;
A
#
# COMPACT_ATOMS: atom_id res chain seq x y z
N MET A 1 10.51 -15.42 14.65
CA MET A 1 10.70 -14.00 15.05
C MET A 1 9.82 -12.99 14.29
N LEU A 2 8.94 -13.40 13.36
CA LEU A 2 8.00 -12.50 12.66
C LEU A 2 6.72 -12.14 13.44
N LYS A 3 6.42 -12.84 14.55
CA LYS A 3 5.24 -12.54 15.40
C LYS A 3 5.28 -11.16 16.09
N GLY A 4 6.46 -10.53 16.14
CA GLY A 4 6.65 -9.26 16.84
C GLY A 4 6.48 -8.01 15.98
N SER A 5 6.36 -8.12 14.66
CA SER A 5 6.39 -6.95 13.74
C SER A 5 5.16 -6.81 12.85
N THR A 6 4.17 -7.69 13.01
CA THR A 6 2.93 -7.69 12.21
C THR A 6 1.67 -7.93 13.04
N SER A 7 1.78 -7.99 14.37
CA SER A 7 0.59 -8.10 15.23
C SER A 7 -0.11 -6.76 15.35
N ALA A 8 -1.43 -6.77 15.60
CA ALA A 8 -2.21 -5.55 15.86
C ALA A 8 -1.65 -4.71 17.03
N SER A 9 -0.85 -5.31 17.90
CA SER A 9 -0.11 -4.64 18.98
C SER A 9 1.19 -3.93 18.55
N TYR A 10 1.65 -4.12 17.30
CA TYR A 10 2.85 -3.49 16.74
C TYR A 10 2.55 -2.27 15.86
N PHE A 11 1.31 -2.10 15.41
CA PHE A 11 0.87 -0.86 14.76
C PHE A 11 0.40 0.09 15.86
N PRO A 12 1.20 1.10 16.23
CA PRO A 12 0.87 2.00 17.32
C PRO A 12 -0.41 2.78 16.99
N ASP A 13 -1.19 3.18 18.00
CA ASP A 13 -2.35 4.08 17.83
C ASP A 13 -1.93 5.37 17.09
N GLU A 14 -0.66 5.73 17.18
CA GLU A 14 0.04 6.79 16.45
C GLU A 14 0.09 6.58 14.93
N PHE A 15 0.15 5.34 14.42
CA PHE A 15 0.01 5.05 12.99
C PHE A 15 -1.43 5.33 12.54
N LEU A 16 -2.42 4.87 13.31
CA LEU A 16 -3.83 5.12 13.01
C LEU A 16 -4.17 6.61 13.13
N ALA A 17 -3.58 7.32 14.10
CA ALA A 17 -3.71 8.76 14.24
C ALA A 17 -3.07 9.52 13.06
N GLY A 18 -1.87 9.12 12.62
CA GLY A 18 -1.20 9.68 11.46
C GLY A 18 -2.00 9.50 10.16
N VAL A 19 -2.62 8.33 10.01
CA VAL A 19 -3.54 8.05 8.91
C VAL A 19 -4.79 8.93 8.95
N CYS A 20 -5.42 9.07 10.12
CA CYS A 20 -6.58 9.95 10.31
C CYS A 20 -6.25 11.41 9.95
N THR A 21 -5.05 11.89 10.31
CA THR A 21 -4.60 13.24 9.94
C THR A 21 -4.34 13.40 8.44
N ALA A 22 -3.80 12.38 7.78
CA ALA A 22 -3.53 12.43 6.34
C ALA A 22 -4.83 12.52 5.51
N LEU A 23 -5.93 11.90 5.96
CA LEU A 23 -7.21 11.92 5.24
C LEU A 23 -7.99 13.26 5.37
N SER A 24 -7.44 14.24 6.09
CA SER A 24 -8.05 15.56 6.25
C SER A 24 -7.71 16.43 5.03
N THR A 25 -8.59 16.45 4.04
CA THR A 25 -8.62 17.30 2.82
C THR A 25 -7.27 17.87 2.32
N PRO A 26 -6.62 17.24 1.33
CA PRO A 26 -5.54 17.88 0.61
C PRO A 26 -6.15 18.77 -0.49
N SER A 27 -6.07 20.09 -0.30
CA SER A 27 -6.39 21.10 -1.32
C SER A 27 -5.27 21.23 -2.38
N ASP A 28 -4.18 20.48 -2.24
CA ASP A 28 -2.95 20.62 -3.03
C ASP A 28 -2.55 19.29 -3.68
N LEU A 29 -2.41 19.29 -5.02
CA LEU A 29 -1.98 18.15 -5.83
C LEU A 29 -0.61 17.62 -5.39
N GLU A 30 0.29 18.49 -4.93
CA GLU A 30 1.61 18.06 -4.45
C GLU A 30 1.52 17.30 -3.12
N ALA A 31 0.54 17.61 -2.27
CA ALA A 31 0.30 16.83 -1.05
C ALA A 31 -0.24 15.43 -1.38
N LEU A 32 -1.16 15.33 -2.34
CA LEU A 32 -1.67 14.04 -2.83
C LEU A 32 -0.57 13.15 -3.40
N LYS A 33 0.38 13.73 -4.12
CA LYS A 33 1.51 12.99 -4.72
C LYS A 33 2.43 12.34 -3.69
N GLN A 34 2.57 12.94 -2.52
CA GLN A 34 3.36 12.36 -1.42
C GLN A 34 2.56 11.31 -0.65
N MET A 35 1.25 11.54 -0.47
CA MET A 35 0.36 10.67 0.29
C MET A 35 -0.05 9.40 -0.46
N PHE A 36 -0.26 9.47 -1.76
CA PHE A 36 -0.75 8.35 -2.56
C PHE A 36 0.39 7.56 -3.19
N THR A 37 0.17 6.26 -3.39
CA THR A 37 1.01 5.52 -4.31
C THR A 37 0.89 6.12 -5.71
N PRO A 38 1.93 6.05 -6.56
CA PRO A 38 1.89 6.63 -7.90
C PRO A 38 0.66 6.20 -8.72
N ARG A 39 0.27 4.92 -8.57
CA ARG A 39 -0.89 4.36 -9.27
C ARG A 39 -2.21 5.01 -8.83
N LEU A 40 -2.43 5.16 -7.53
CA LEU A 40 -3.65 5.79 -7.01
C LEU A 40 -3.67 7.28 -7.34
N TYR A 41 -2.52 7.95 -7.27
CA TYR A 41 -2.36 9.33 -7.68
C TYR A 41 -2.77 9.56 -9.14
N ASP A 42 -2.19 8.80 -10.08
CA ASP A 42 -2.47 8.94 -11.52
C ASP A 42 -3.97 8.74 -11.81
N ARG A 43 -4.61 7.79 -11.12
CA ARG A 43 -6.04 7.50 -11.24
C ARG A 43 -6.92 8.66 -10.78
N PHE A 44 -6.58 9.27 -9.64
CA PHE A 44 -7.34 10.40 -9.07
C PHE A 44 -7.14 11.69 -9.86
N VAL A 45 -5.89 12.00 -10.26
CA VAL A 45 -5.58 13.19 -11.06
C VAL A 45 -6.35 13.17 -12.37
N THR A 46 -6.38 12.02 -13.06
CA THR A 46 -7.11 11.87 -14.32
C THR A 46 -8.60 12.23 -14.19
N GLU A 47 -9.25 11.92 -13.07
CA GLU A 47 -10.67 12.29 -12.85
C GLU A 47 -10.82 13.74 -12.40
N LEU A 48 -9.93 14.24 -11.55
CA LEU A 48 -9.94 15.63 -11.11
C LEU A 48 -9.75 16.59 -12.29
N GLU A 49 -8.88 16.24 -13.24
CA GLU A 49 -8.67 17.00 -14.48
C GLU A 49 -9.94 17.03 -15.36
N LYS A 50 -10.65 15.90 -15.48
CA LYS A 50 -11.94 15.84 -16.20
C LYS A 50 -12.98 16.75 -15.55
N ILE A 51 -13.15 16.66 -14.24
CA ILE A 51 -14.11 17.48 -13.47
C ILE A 51 -13.77 18.98 -13.59
N SER A 52 -12.47 19.31 -13.53
CA SER A 52 -11.98 20.68 -13.72
C SER A 52 -12.26 21.21 -15.13
N SER A 53 -12.14 20.37 -16.16
CA SER A 53 -12.47 20.74 -17.55
C SER A 53 -13.96 21.10 -17.74
N GLU A 54 -14.82 20.52 -16.92
CA GLU A 54 -16.26 20.81 -16.86
C GLU A 54 -16.58 22.02 -15.95
N LYS A 55 -15.54 22.71 -15.45
CA LYS A 55 -15.60 23.82 -14.49
C LYS A 55 -16.38 23.48 -13.21
N SER A 56 -16.53 22.21 -12.89
CA SER A 56 -17.16 21.77 -11.65
C SER A 56 -16.09 21.55 -10.57
N SER A 57 -16.49 21.56 -9.31
CA SER A 57 -15.60 21.27 -8.18
C SER A 57 -16.19 20.18 -7.32
N ILE A 58 -15.38 19.17 -7.01
CA ILE A 58 -15.73 18.08 -6.12
C ILE A 58 -15.01 18.27 -4.79
N THR A 59 -15.73 18.05 -3.69
CA THR A 59 -15.19 18.05 -2.34
C THR A 59 -15.61 16.75 -1.69
N ILE A 60 -14.61 16.00 -1.22
CA ILE A 60 -14.79 14.80 -0.40
C ILE A 60 -14.11 15.10 0.92
N GLU A 61 -14.88 15.11 2.00
CA GLU A 61 -14.40 15.45 3.33
C GLU A 61 -14.74 14.32 4.30
N ILE A 62 -13.75 13.85 5.05
CA ILE A 62 -13.98 12.98 6.20
C ILE A 62 -14.15 13.88 7.42
N SER A 63 -15.40 14.15 7.76
CA SER A 63 -15.75 15.09 8.83
C SER A 63 -15.49 14.53 10.23
N LYS A 64 -15.64 13.21 10.40
CA LYS A 64 -15.44 12.54 11.70
C LYS A 64 -15.11 11.07 11.52
N ILE A 65 -14.18 10.56 12.34
CA ILE A 65 -13.85 9.14 12.44
C ILE A 65 -14.28 8.65 13.83
N TYR A 66 -15.13 7.62 13.88
CA TYR A 66 -15.64 7.01 15.11
C TYR A 66 -14.78 5.84 15.58
N ASN A 67 -14.24 5.07 14.63
CA ASN A 67 -13.46 3.87 14.91
C ASN A 67 -12.52 3.58 13.74
N SER A 68 -11.40 2.94 14.04
CA SER A 68 -10.48 2.39 13.06
C SER A 68 -10.05 1.00 13.50
N LYS A 69 -10.05 0.04 12.57
CA LYS A 69 -9.63 -1.33 12.82
C LYS A 69 -8.83 -1.86 11.66
N ILE A 70 -7.70 -2.51 11.94
CA ILE A 70 -6.97 -3.28 10.94
C ILE A 70 -7.88 -4.42 10.48
N HIS A 71 -8.14 -4.46 9.18
CA HIS A 71 -8.92 -5.51 8.53
C HIS A 71 -8.01 -6.66 8.11
N ASP A 72 -7.00 -6.36 7.27
CA ASP A 72 -6.07 -7.35 6.74
C ASP A 72 -4.64 -6.81 6.66
N ILE A 73 -3.68 -7.73 6.69
CA ILE A 73 -2.26 -7.41 6.53
C ILE A 73 -1.68 -8.36 5.49
N TRP A 74 -1.25 -7.78 4.37
CA TRP A 74 -0.59 -8.47 3.27
C TRP A 74 0.92 -8.32 3.38
N VAL A 75 1.63 -9.42 3.21
CA VAL A 75 3.10 -9.47 3.31
C VAL A 75 3.67 -10.05 2.02
N ASN A 76 4.53 -9.28 1.38
CA ASN A 76 5.30 -9.68 0.22
C ASN A 76 6.74 -9.96 0.63
N VAL A 77 7.29 -11.12 0.29
CA VAL A 77 8.65 -11.55 0.65
C VAL A 77 9.40 -12.02 -0.59
N GLY A 78 10.62 -11.54 -0.79
CA GLY A 78 11.43 -11.80 -1.99
C GLY A 78 11.77 -10.52 -2.74
N SER A 79 12.32 -10.63 -3.95
CA SER A 79 12.55 -9.46 -4.80
C SER A 79 11.23 -8.78 -5.18
N GLN A 80 11.21 -7.45 -5.22
CA GLN A 80 10.03 -6.66 -5.57
C GLN A 80 9.42 -7.08 -6.91
N ARG A 81 10.27 -7.42 -7.88
CA ARG A 81 9.85 -7.86 -9.22
C ARG A 81 9.07 -9.18 -9.21
N ALA A 82 9.32 -10.06 -8.24
CA ALA A 82 8.66 -11.35 -8.16
C ALA A 82 7.35 -11.30 -7.37
N THR A 83 7.21 -10.33 -6.45
CA THR A 83 6.11 -10.31 -5.49
C THR A 83 5.03 -9.29 -5.83
N GLN A 84 5.37 -8.17 -6.49
CA GLN A 84 4.36 -7.20 -6.89
C GLN A 84 3.47 -7.75 -8.01
N LYS A 85 2.14 -7.66 -7.82
CA LYS A 85 1.13 -8.15 -8.76
C LYS A 85 1.35 -7.66 -10.20
N ARG A 86 1.72 -6.38 -10.35
CA ARG A 86 2.05 -5.76 -11.65
C ARG A 86 3.07 -6.55 -12.49
N PHE A 87 3.97 -7.30 -11.86
CA PHE A 87 5.03 -8.05 -12.54
C PHE A 87 4.87 -9.57 -12.41
N SER A 88 4.07 -10.06 -11.46
CA SER A 88 3.95 -11.51 -11.20
C SER A 88 3.32 -12.29 -12.34
N ASP A 89 2.54 -11.60 -13.18
CA ASP A 89 1.81 -12.22 -14.29
C ASP A 89 2.62 -12.21 -15.60
N ASP A 90 3.84 -11.63 -15.56
CA ASP A 90 4.79 -11.70 -16.66
C ASP A 90 5.36 -13.12 -16.80
N LYS A 91 5.28 -13.68 -18.02
CA LYS A 91 5.82 -15.00 -18.36
C LYS A 91 7.30 -15.12 -18.05
N GLU A 92 8.07 -14.04 -18.14
CA GLU A 92 9.50 -14.03 -17.78
C GLU A 92 9.69 -14.22 -16.27
N ILE A 93 8.88 -13.53 -15.46
CA ILE A 93 8.93 -13.64 -14.00
C ILE A 93 8.50 -15.04 -13.56
N GLN A 94 7.45 -15.61 -14.15
CA GLN A 94 7.00 -16.97 -13.83
C GLN A 94 8.00 -18.07 -14.19
N ARG A 95 8.85 -17.83 -15.22
CA ARG A 95 9.95 -18.72 -15.59
C ARG A 95 11.13 -18.63 -14.61
N ASN A 96 11.41 -17.43 -14.10
CA ASN A 96 12.56 -17.17 -13.25
C ASN A 96 12.26 -17.33 -11.76
N TYR A 97 10.99 -17.28 -11.35
CA TYR A 97 10.56 -17.32 -9.96
C TYR A 97 9.47 -18.37 -9.72
N LEU A 98 9.53 -18.99 -8.56
CA LEU A 98 8.44 -19.74 -7.94
C LEU A 98 7.72 -18.78 -7.01
N ILE A 99 6.49 -18.43 -7.35
CA ILE A 99 5.63 -17.58 -6.54
C ILE A 99 4.71 -18.48 -5.72
N ILE A 100 4.82 -18.38 -4.41
CA ILE A 100 3.95 -19.09 -3.46
C ILE A 100 3.00 -18.07 -2.88
N HIS A 101 1.70 -18.32 -3.04
CA HIS A 101 0.65 -17.54 -2.39
C HIS A 101 0.02 -18.37 -1.28
N TRP A 102 0.04 -17.85 -0.06
CA TRP A 102 -0.55 -18.49 1.10
C TRP A 102 -1.26 -17.46 1.97
N MET A 103 -2.59 -17.46 1.92
CA MET A 103 -3.43 -16.44 2.58
C MET A 103 -2.94 -15.04 2.18
N THR A 104 -2.64 -14.17 3.16
CA THR A 104 -2.16 -12.81 2.91
C THR A 104 -0.65 -12.73 2.67
N ILE A 105 0.05 -13.86 2.59
CA ILE A 105 1.50 -13.92 2.36
C ILE A 105 1.78 -14.31 0.91
N ARG A 106 2.66 -13.57 0.27
CA ARG A 106 3.19 -13.88 -1.06
C ARG A 106 4.71 -13.95 -1.00
N ILE A 107 5.28 -15.06 -1.47
CA ILE A 107 6.72 -15.31 -1.43
C ILE A 107 7.21 -15.56 -2.85
N GLY A 108 8.16 -14.75 -3.32
CA GLY A 108 8.85 -14.92 -4.59
C GLY A 108 10.23 -15.55 -4.37
N ILE A 109 10.42 -16.79 -4.80
CA ILE A 109 11.68 -17.53 -4.66
C ILE A 109 12.28 -17.72 -6.05
N GLN A 110 13.56 -17.40 -6.25
CA GLN A 110 14.22 -17.64 -7.53
C GLN A 110 14.23 -19.15 -7.85
N ARG A 111 13.80 -19.53 -9.06
CA ARG A 111 13.85 -20.92 -9.50
C ARG A 111 15.30 -21.38 -9.62
N GLY A 112 15.45 -22.70 -9.52
CA GLY A 112 16.74 -23.35 -9.65
C GLY A 112 16.76 -24.34 -10.78
N ASP A 113 17.96 -24.72 -11.18
CA ASP A 113 18.16 -25.74 -12.19
C ASP A 113 17.71 -27.10 -11.68
N GLU A 114 17.26 -27.98 -12.58
CA GLU A 114 16.75 -29.31 -12.23
C GLU A 114 17.79 -30.19 -11.51
N LYS A 115 19.07 -29.87 -11.65
CA LYS A 115 20.21 -30.59 -11.05
C LYS A 115 20.61 -30.06 -9.66
N GLU A 116 19.91 -29.05 -9.13
CA GLU A 116 20.26 -28.46 -7.84
C GLU A 116 20.07 -29.43 -6.66
N SER A 117 21.05 -29.41 -5.76
CA SER A 117 20.99 -30.11 -4.49
C SER A 117 19.95 -29.52 -3.55
N TYR A 118 19.52 -30.30 -2.56
CA TYR A 118 18.61 -29.83 -1.52
C TYR A 118 19.19 -28.64 -0.73
N ALA A 119 20.51 -28.62 -0.51
CA ALA A 119 21.19 -27.54 0.22
C ALA A 119 21.11 -26.21 -0.53
N GLU A 120 21.32 -26.21 -1.85
CA GLU A 120 21.19 -25.03 -2.72
C GLU A 120 19.74 -24.52 -2.73
N ARG A 121 18.76 -25.42 -2.83
CA ARG A 121 17.34 -25.06 -2.78
C ARG A 121 16.97 -24.43 -1.43
N LYS A 122 17.43 -25.00 -0.32
CA LYS A 122 17.24 -24.42 1.02
C LYS A 122 17.88 -23.04 1.16
N ALA A 123 19.08 -22.87 0.61
CA ALA A 123 19.77 -21.58 0.61
C ALA A 123 18.98 -20.51 -0.17
N LYS A 124 18.39 -20.85 -1.33
CA LYS A 124 17.53 -19.95 -2.10
C LYS A 124 16.26 -19.54 -1.36
N VAL A 125 15.60 -20.48 -0.68
CA VAL A 125 14.45 -20.15 0.16
C VAL A 125 14.86 -19.17 1.26
N SER A 126 15.95 -19.45 1.97
CA SER A 126 16.48 -18.55 3.01
C SER A 126 16.82 -17.17 2.44
N LYS A 127 17.41 -17.13 1.24
CA LYS A 127 17.77 -15.91 0.54
C LYS A 127 16.54 -15.08 0.17
N ALA A 128 15.44 -15.70 -0.27
CA ALA A 128 14.20 -14.97 -0.57
C ALA A 128 13.69 -14.14 0.62
N PHE A 129 13.81 -14.65 1.86
CA PHE A 129 13.47 -13.89 3.06
C PHE A 129 14.43 -12.73 3.36
N SER A 130 15.64 -12.74 2.81
CA SER A 130 16.63 -11.67 2.90
C SER A 130 16.58 -10.67 1.74
N ASP A 131 16.08 -11.10 0.57
CA ASP A 131 16.07 -10.32 -0.66
C ASP A 131 15.14 -9.11 -0.57
N GLY A 132 13.95 -9.27 -0.01
CA GLY A 132 13.10 -8.10 0.21
C GLY A 132 11.82 -8.39 0.96
N ILE A 133 11.21 -7.33 1.48
CA ILE A 133 9.92 -7.39 2.17
C ILE A 133 9.12 -6.12 1.94
N GLY A 134 7.80 -6.26 1.82
CA GLY A 134 6.87 -5.12 1.76
C GLY A 134 5.53 -5.48 2.40
N PHE A 135 4.83 -4.47 2.90
CA PHE A 135 3.56 -4.63 3.60
C PHE A 135 2.45 -3.83 2.92
N LYS A 136 1.25 -4.41 2.92
CA LYS A 136 0.02 -3.66 2.69
C LYS A 136 -0.93 -3.90 3.85
N VAL A 137 -1.53 -2.84 4.37
CA VAL A 137 -2.40 -2.90 5.55
C VAL A 137 -3.73 -2.28 5.19
N ASP A 138 -4.78 -3.10 5.23
CA ASP A 138 -6.14 -2.65 5.01
C ASP A 138 -6.72 -2.21 6.35
N VAL A 139 -7.18 -0.97 6.44
CA VAL A 139 -7.77 -0.40 7.65
C VAL A 139 -9.20 0.02 7.34
N ASN A 140 -10.13 -0.45 8.16
CA ASN A 140 -11.55 -0.09 8.09
C ASN A 140 -11.82 1.05 9.07
N PHE A 141 -12.27 2.19 8.54
CA PHE A 141 -12.69 3.37 9.26
C PHE A 141 -14.20 3.47 9.28
N ASP A 142 -14.79 3.61 10.46
CA ASP A 142 -16.19 4.03 10.59
C ASP A 142 -16.21 5.56 10.65
N ALA A 143 -16.66 6.21 9.58
CA ALA A 143 -16.51 7.65 9.41
C ALA A 143 -17.73 8.34 8.78
N ASP A 144 -17.94 9.61 9.13
CA ASP A 144 -18.87 10.52 8.46
C ASP A 144 -18.18 11.17 7.27
N ILE A 145 -18.67 10.87 6.07
CA ILE A 145 -18.13 11.39 4.81
C ILE A 145 -19.13 12.37 4.21
N ILE A 146 -18.63 13.52 3.79
CA ILE A 146 -19.37 14.54 3.07
C ILE A 146 -18.90 14.56 1.62
N TYR A 147 -19.83 14.40 0.70
CA TYR A 147 -19.63 14.54 -0.73
C TYR A 147 -20.35 15.80 -1.21
N SER A 148 -19.63 16.70 -1.86
CA SER A 148 -20.19 17.92 -2.44
C SER A 148 -19.67 18.10 -3.86
N LEU A 149 -20.57 18.17 -4.83
CA LEU A 149 -20.27 18.60 -6.20
C LEU A 149 -20.90 19.96 -6.43
N LYS A 150 -20.10 20.94 -6.84
CA LYS A 150 -20.56 22.28 -7.21
C LYS A 150 -20.27 22.56 -8.67
N SER A 151 -21.20 23.23 -9.34
CA SER A 151 -21.02 23.71 -10.71
C SER A 151 -20.04 24.88 -10.77
N SER A 152 -19.74 25.33 -11.99
CA SER A 152 -18.93 26.54 -12.25
C SER A 152 -19.53 27.82 -11.69
N GLU A 153 -20.85 27.84 -11.50
CA GLU A 153 -21.58 28.95 -10.90
C GLU A 153 -21.70 28.82 -9.39
N ASN A 154 -20.95 27.90 -8.79
CA ASN A 154 -20.95 27.58 -7.37
C ASN A 154 -22.30 27.05 -6.86
N GLN A 155 -23.17 26.60 -7.77
CA GLN A 155 -24.43 25.95 -7.42
C GLN A 155 -24.15 24.52 -6.99
N GLN A 156 -24.75 24.10 -5.88
CA GLN A 156 -24.59 22.75 -5.37
C GLN A 156 -25.42 21.78 -6.21
N LEU A 157 -24.73 20.92 -6.96
CA LEU A 157 -25.34 19.90 -7.82
C LEU A 157 -25.61 18.62 -7.04
N ILE A 158 -24.67 18.24 -6.18
CA ILE A 158 -24.76 17.04 -5.34
C ILE A 158 -24.30 17.41 -3.93
N TYR A 159 -25.06 16.99 -2.94
CA TYR A 159 -24.67 17.00 -1.54
C TYR A 159 -25.12 15.69 -0.92
N ASP A 160 -24.19 14.98 -0.31
CA ASP A 160 -24.49 13.80 0.49
C ASP A 160 -23.62 13.81 1.75
N GLN A 161 -24.21 13.40 2.86
CA GLN A 161 -23.52 13.23 4.12
C GLN A 161 -23.95 11.89 4.70
N VAL A 162 -23.00 10.96 4.78
CA VAL A 162 -23.29 9.59 5.18
C VAL A 162 -22.22 9.07 6.14
N ARG A 163 -22.69 8.40 7.19
CA ARG A 163 -21.82 7.56 8.02
C ARG A 163 -21.67 6.21 7.35
N ARG A 164 -20.44 5.83 7.03
CA ARG A 164 -20.18 4.52 6.41
C ARG A 164 -18.81 3.96 6.78
N PRO A 165 -18.64 2.63 6.68
CA PRO A 165 -17.31 2.03 6.67
C PRO A 165 -16.57 2.44 5.39
N LEU A 166 -15.33 2.87 5.57
CA LEU A 166 -14.35 3.22 4.53
C LEU A 166 -13.15 2.30 4.69
N ILE A 167 -12.79 1.57 3.65
CA ILE A 167 -11.59 0.71 3.67
C ILE A 167 -10.47 1.45 2.97
N VAL A 168 -9.35 1.66 3.67
CA VAL A 168 -8.17 2.32 3.10
C VAL A 168 -6.98 1.38 3.23
N ARG A 169 -6.31 1.11 2.10
CA ARG A 169 -5.10 0.30 2.04
C ARG A 169 -3.88 1.19 2.14
N PHE A 170 -3.02 0.94 3.11
CA PHE A 170 -1.72 1.58 3.26
C PHE A 170 -0.61 0.65 2.76
N GLU A 171 0.31 1.18 1.97
CA GLU A 171 1.47 0.46 1.46
C GLU A 171 2.75 1.01 2.08
N SER A 172 3.60 0.12 2.58
CA SER A 172 4.93 0.48 3.02
C SER A 172 5.84 0.69 1.80
N PRO A 173 6.97 1.40 1.96
CA PRO A 173 8.08 1.23 1.05
C PRO A 173 8.46 -0.26 0.92
N TYR A 174 8.95 -0.66 -0.25
CA TYR A 174 9.51 -2.00 -0.41
C TYR A 174 10.96 -2.00 0.09
N PHE A 175 11.27 -2.86 1.03
CA PHE A 175 12.60 -2.95 1.65
C PHE A 175 13.40 -4.04 0.95
N GLU A 176 14.35 -3.63 0.12
CA GLU A 176 15.26 -4.54 -0.61
C GLU A 176 16.72 -4.08 -0.36
N PRO A 177 17.55 -4.82 0.39
CA PRO A 177 17.26 -6.06 1.13
C PRO A 177 16.29 -5.92 2.31
N SER A 178 15.69 -7.03 2.73
CA SER A 178 14.63 -7.06 3.76
C SER A 178 15.09 -6.55 5.13
N ASN A 179 16.37 -6.70 5.45
CA ASN A 179 16.95 -6.21 6.71
C ASN A 179 16.94 -4.68 6.86
N LYS A 180 16.69 -3.92 5.78
CA LYS A 180 16.47 -2.47 5.85
C LYS A 180 15.28 -2.10 6.74
N ILE A 181 14.35 -3.03 6.97
CA ILE A 181 13.23 -2.86 7.90
C ILE A 181 13.68 -2.63 9.36
N PHE A 182 14.86 -3.14 9.76
CA PHE A 182 15.33 -3.16 11.16
C PHE A 182 16.49 -2.22 11.46
N LYS A 183 16.85 -1.29 10.56
CA LYS A 183 18.05 -0.43 10.70
C LYS A 183 18.06 0.53 11.94
N LYS A 184 17.23 0.32 12.96
CA LYS A 184 17.15 1.11 14.18
C LYS A 184 16.67 0.32 15.43
N ILE A 185 17.23 -0.86 15.71
CA ILE A 185 17.03 -1.52 17.03
C ILE A 185 18.36 -1.87 17.75
N THR A 186 19.51 -1.94 17.05
CA THR A 186 20.79 -2.36 17.65
C THR A 186 21.91 -1.33 17.50
N SER A 187 21.69 -0.09 17.94
CA SER A 187 22.79 0.87 18.12
C SER A 187 22.58 1.68 19.40
N ASN A 188 22.65 0.98 20.53
CA ASN A 188 23.07 1.55 21.81
C ASN A 188 24.56 1.25 22.08
N GLU A 189 25.37 1.12 21.02
CA GLU A 189 26.82 1.04 21.13
C GLU A 189 27.45 2.08 20.21
N ALA A 190 27.96 3.12 20.88
CA ALA A 190 29.13 3.93 20.56
C ALA A 190 29.30 4.45 19.12
N GLY A 191 29.09 5.76 18.99
CA GLY A 191 30.02 6.64 18.28
C GLY A 191 30.04 6.51 16.76
N ASN A 192 29.22 7.31 16.09
CA ASN A 192 29.67 8.29 15.10
C ASN A 192 28.45 9.08 14.63
N GLU A 193 28.46 10.38 14.92
CA GLU A 193 27.55 11.35 14.33
C GLU A 193 27.91 11.49 12.85
N GLU A 194 27.18 10.83 11.95
CA GLU A 194 27.05 11.22 10.55
C GLU A 194 25.83 10.51 9.93
N GLU A 195 24.84 11.32 9.56
CA GLU A 195 23.51 10.99 9.03
C GLU A 195 22.57 10.20 9.96
N ASP A 196 21.75 10.97 10.70
CA ASP A 196 20.45 10.56 11.22
C ASP A 196 19.56 10.01 10.08
N SER A 197 19.77 8.74 9.71
CA SER A 197 18.89 8.02 8.79
C SER A 197 17.61 7.67 9.54
N VAL A 198 16.72 8.65 9.65
CA VAL A 198 15.35 8.48 10.14
C VAL A 198 14.72 7.31 9.39
N MET A 199 14.21 6.32 10.13
CA MET A 199 13.41 5.23 9.56
C MET A 199 12.23 5.83 8.81
N ASN A 200 12.34 5.95 7.49
CA ASN A 200 11.30 6.57 6.69
C ASN A 200 10.33 5.48 6.22
N TRP A 201 9.52 4.97 7.15
CA TRP A 201 8.30 4.23 6.83
C TRP A 201 7.28 5.26 6.32
N ASN A 202 7.54 5.82 5.14
CA ASN A 202 6.60 6.73 4.50
C ASN A 202 5.48 5.89 3.90
N TRP A 203 4.47 5.62 4.72
CA TRP A 203 3.28 4.89 4.30
C TRP A 203 2.49 5.71 3.30
N GLN A 204 2.09 5.07 2.22
CA GLN A 204 1.28 5.70 1.19
C GLN A 204 -0.09 5.03 1.11
N VAL A 205 -1.12 5.79 0.74
CA VAL A 205 -2.43 5.22 0.42
C VAL A 205 -2.32 4.53 -0.93
N GLY A 206 -2.49 3.21 -0.91
CA GLY A 206 -2.46 2.34 -2.08
C GLY A 206 -3.83 2.19 -2.74
N ASP A 207 -4.89 2.13 -1.94
CA ASP A 207 -6.25 1.92 -2.44
C ASP A 207 -7.30 2.45 -1.45
N ILE A 208 -8.49 2.76 -1.96
CA ILE A 208 -9.65 3.21 -1.18
C ILE A 208 -10.87 2.44 -1.69
N ASP A 209 -11.59 1.77 -0.78
CA ASP A 209 -12.78 0.94 -1.07
C ASP A 209 -12.57 -0.14 -2.15
N TYR A 210 -11.34 -0.65 -2.24
CA TYR A 210 -10.89 -1.60 -3.26
C TYR A 210 -11.10 -1.08 -4.68
N LEU A 211 -11.00 0.24 -4.91
CA LEU A 211 -11.19 0.85 -6.23
C LEU A 211 -10.24 0.23 -7.26
N LEU A 212 -8.94 0.28 -6.99
CA LEU A 212 -7.94 -0.22 -7.94
C LEU A 212 -7.97 -1.74 -8.05
N GLU A 213 -8.24 -2.43 -6.94
CA GLU A 213 -8.37 -3.88 -6.92
C GLU A 213 -9.57 -4.39 -7.73
N LYS A 214 -10.71 -3.69 -7.69
CA LYS A 214 -11.87 -3.99 -8.56
C LYS A 214 -11.55 -3.75 -10.03
N GLU A 215 -10.90 -2.63 -10.35
CA GLU A 215 -10.46 -2.34 -11.72
C GLU A 215 -9.51 -3.42 -12.26
N ASP A 216 -8.60 -3.94 -11.42
CA ASP A 216 -7.74 -5.07 -11.78
C ASP A 216 -8.57 -6.32 -12.11
N LEU A 217 -9.48 -6.72 -11.23
CA LEU A 217 -10.33 -7.90 -11.43
C LEU A 217 -11.19 -7.80 -12.70
N GLU A 218 -11.82 -6.66 -12.94
CA GLU A 218 -12.63 -6.42 -14.15
C GLU A 218 -11.79 -6.44 -15.43
N SER A 219 -10.52 -6.01 -15.35
CA SER A 219 -9.60 -6.05 -16.49
C SER A 219 -9.15 -7.46 -16.84
N GLU A 220 -8.94 -8.31 -15.82
CA GLU A 220 -8.59 -9.71 -15.97
C GLU A 220 -9.74 -10.50 -16.60
N GLU A 221 -10.99 -10.28 -16.15
CA GLU A 221 -12.18 -10.92 -16.73
C GLU A 221 -12.36 -10.59 -18.22
N LYS A 222 -12.08 -9.36 -18.64
CA LYS A 222 -12.19 -8.93 -20.06
C LYS A 222 -11.12 -9.54 -20.96
N LEU A 223 -10.00 -10.00 -20.41
CA LEU A 223 -8.95 -10.68 -21.18
C LEU A 223 -9.25 -12.17 -21.38
N GLU A 224 -10.20 -12.73 -20.62
CA GLU A 224 -10.62 -14.14 -20.71
C GLU A 224 -11.83 -14.37 -21.61
N THR A 225 -12.50 -13.30 -22.08
CA THR A 225 -13.62 -13.32 -23.04
C THR A 225 -13.20 -12.91 -24.44
#